data_AF-A0A0L0F8S5-F1
#
_entry.id   AF-A0A0L0F8S5-F1
#
_cell.length_a   1.000
_cell.length_b   1.000
_cell.length_c   1.000
_cell.angle_alpha   90.00
_cell.angle_beta   90.00
_cell.angle_gamma   90.00
#
_symmetry.space_group_name_H-M   'P 1'
#
loop_
_entity.id
_entity.type
_entity.pdbx_description
1 polymer ?
#
loop_
_entity_poly.entity_id
_entity_poly.type
_entity_poly.pdbx_seq_one_letter_code
_entity_poly.pdbx_strand_id
1 'polypeptide(L)'
;MSAPMCCPSPAMATFGIGTMVAGKPFAEILEDIKKLEIPPACFYATKFVLAWPFVYHTVNGVRHMVWDRALALTIPGVYNTGYAAVAVSTTIAGLITTL
;
A
#
# COMPACT_ATOMS: atom_id res chain seq x y z
N MET A 1 22.18 3.72 -5.91
CA MET A 1 21.36 2.70 -5.22
C MET A 1 19.93 2.87 -5.68
N SER A 2 19.54 2.13 -6.72
CA SER A 2 18.18 2.05 -7.22
C SER A 2 17.34 1.24 -6.24
N ALA A 3 16.67 1.90 -5.29
CA ALA A 3 15.53 1.27 -4.64
C ALA A 3 14.57 0.86 -5.76
N PRO A 4 14.17 -0.42 -5.89
CA PRO A 4 13.19 -0.81 -6.88
C PRO A 4 11.98 0.09 -6.66
N MET A 5 11.61 0.79 -7.73
CA MET A 5 10.47 1.70 -7.79
C MET A 5 9.30 1.05 -7.05
N CYS A 6 8.98 1.55 -5.85
CA CYS A 6 7.93 0.95 -5.04
C CYS A 6 6.62 1.01 -5.85
N CYS A 7 5.86 -0.07 -5.75
CA CYS A 7 4.74 -0.47 -6.59
C CYS A 7 3.50 0.47 -6.69
N PRO A 8 3.29 1.56 -5.90
CA PRO A 8 2.08 2.36 -6.06
C PRO A 8 1.96 3.08 -7.41
N SER A 9 3.05 3.63 -7.95
CA SER A 9 2.96 4.54 -9.10
C SER A 9 2.41 3.88 -10.37
N PRO A 10 2.85 2.66 -10.76
CA PRO A 10 2.25 1.96 -11.89
C PRO A 10 0.79 1.56 -11.65
N ALA A 11 0.43 1.17 -10.43
CA ALA A 11 -0.94 0.77 -10.09
C ALA A 11 -1.90 1.96 -10.15
N MET A 12 -1.50 3.12 -9.62
CA MET A 12 -2.30 4.35 -9.66
C MET A 12 -2.42 4.91 -11.08
N ALA A 13 -1.34 4.85 -11.87
CA ALA A 13 -1.39 5.23 -13.28
C ALA A 13 -2.33 4.32 -14.07
N THR A 14 -2.27 3.01 -13.85
CA THR A 14 -3.18 2.04 -14.49
C THR A 14 -4.63 2.27 -14.10
N PHE A 15 -4.91 2.57 -12.83
CA PHE A 15 -6.26 2.91 -12.37
C PHE A 15 -6.77 4.22 -13.03
N GLY A 16 -5.94 5.26 -13.06
CA GLY A 16 -6.28 6.54 -13.70
C GLY A 16 -6.54 6.39 -15.20
N ILE A 17 -5.67 5.69 -15.93
CA ILE A 17 -5.84 5.45 -17.37
C ILE A 17 -7.03 4.52 -17.62
N GLY A 18 -7.19 3.46 -16.82
CA GLY A 18 -8.27 2.49 -16.96
C GLY A 18 -9.65 3.10 -16.77
N THR A 19 -9.82 4.01 -15.81
CA THR A 19 -11.09 4.74 -15.62
C THR A 19 -11.39 5.70 -16.78
N MET A 20 -10.38 6.36 -17.34
CA MET A 20 -10.52 7.21 -18.52
C MET A 20 -10.92 6.42 -19.78
N VAL A 21 -10.35 5.22 -19.96
CA VAL A 21 -10.68 4.33 -21.09
C VAL A 21 -12.05 3.69 -20.92
N ALA A 22 -12.42 3.31 -19.70
CA ALA A 22 -13.71 2.69 -19.42
C ALA A 22 -14.89 3.65 -19.66
N GLY A 23 -14.69 4.96 -19.47
CA GLY A 23 -15.72 5.99 -19.69
C GLY A 23 -16.92 5.90 -18.74
N LYS A 24 -16.87 5.01 -17.73
CA LYS A 24 -17.93 4.78 -16.74
C LYS A 24 -17.65 5.60 -15.47
N PRO A 25 -18.67 6.20 -14.84
CA PRO A 25 -18.49 6.79 -13.52
C PRO A 25 -18.15 5.70 -12.50
N PHE A 26 -17.33 6.04 -11.50
CA PHE A 26 -16.86 5.09 -10.47
C PHE A 26 -18.01 4.34 -9.77
N ALA A 27 -19.13 5.02 -9.54
CA ALA A 27 -20.32 4.42 -8.92
C ALA A 27 -20.85 3.21 -9.72
N GLU A 28 -20.85 3.29 -11.05
CA GLU A 28 -21.31 2.19 -11.91
C GLU A 28 -20.32 1.01 -11.89
N ILE A 29 -19.01 1.30 -11.87
CA ILE A 29 -17.96 0.27 -11.72
C ILE A 29 -18.14 -0.50 -10.40
N LEU A 30 -18.47 0.21 -9.31
CA LEU A 30 -18.73 -0.41 -8.01
C LEU A 30 -19.96 -1.30 -8.03
N GLU A 31 -21.04 -0.91 -8.72
CA GLU A 31 -22.23 -1.74 -8.86
C GLU A 31 -21.94 -3.02 -9.62
N ASP A 32 -21.15 -2.94 -10.69
CA ASP A 32 -20.75 -4.13 -11.45
C ASP A 32 -19.88 -5.07 -10.63
N ILE A 33 -18.97 -4.54 -9.80
CA ILE A 33 -18.17 -5.36 -8.86
C ILE A 33 -19.05 -6.03 -7.81
N LYS A 34 -20.09 -5.36 -7.31
CA LYS A 34 -21.02 -5.94 -6.32
C LYS A 34 -21.84 -7.10 -6.90
N LYS A 35 -22.19 -7.04 -8.19
CA LYS A 35 -22.93 -8.12 -8.89
C LYS A 35 -22.12 -9.41 -9.04
N LEU A 36 -20.79 -9.35 -8.91
CA LEU A 36 -19.91 -10.51 -9.05
C LEU A 36 -19.95 -11.45 -7.83
N GLU A 37 -20.68 -11.10 -6.75
CA GLU A 37 -20.86 -11.92 -5.53
C GLU A 37 -19.55 -12.54 -5.01
N ILE A 38 -18.46 -11.77 -5.07
CA ILE A 38 -17.12 -12.24 -4.69
C ILE A 38 -17.09 -12.57 -3.18
N PRO A 39 -16.42 -13.67 -2.76
CA PRO A 39 -16.31 -14.02 -1.36
C PRO A 39 -15.73 -12.89 -0.50
N PRO A 40 -16.22 -12.68 0.74
CA PRO A 40 -15.72 -11.61 1.63
C PRO A 40 -14.22 -11.67 1.90
N ALA A 41 -13.64 -12.89 1.94
CA ALA A 41 -12.21 -13.10 2.11
C ALA A 41 -11.39 -12.52 0.94
N CYS A 42 -11.88 -12.65 -0.29
CA CYS A 42 -11.24 -12.07 -1.47
C CYS A 42 -11.32 -10.54 -1.44
N PHE A 43 -12.45 -9.96 -1.03
CA PHE A 43 -12.54 -8.50 -0.84
C PHE A 43 -11.56 -7.98 0.20
N TYR A 44 -11.44 -8.66 1.34
CA TYR A 44 -10.46 -8.31 2.37
C TYR A 44 -9.02 -8.40 1.81
N ALA A 45 -8.68 -9.49 1.13
CA ALA A 45 -7.35 -9.68 0.55
C ALA A 45 -7.02 -8.59 -0.48
N THR A 46 -7.95 -8.26 -1.39
CA THR A 46 -7.75 -7.20 -2.38
C THR A 46 -7.56 -5.84 -1.72
N LYS A 47 -8.41 -5.47 -0.74
CA LYS A 47 -8.26 -4.24 0.03
C LYS A 47 -6.89 -4.18 0.74
N PHE A 48 -6.46 -5.29 1.34
CA PHE A 48 -5.18 -5.36 2.05
C PHE A 48 -3.97 -5.23 1.11
N VAL A 49 -3.98 -5.95 -0.02
CA VAL A 49 -2.91 -5.88 -1.03
C VAL A 49 -2.77 -4.47 -1.61
N LEU A 50 -3.88 -3.74 -1.73
CA LEU A 50 -3.85 -2.33 -2.12
C LEU A 50 -3.36 -1.44 -0.99
N ALA A 51 -3.83 -1.62 0.25
CA ALA A 51 -3.50 -0.75 1.38
C ALA A 51 -2.03 -0.91 1.86
N TRP A 52 -1.52 -2.13 1.93
CA TRP A 52 -0.20 -2.45 2.49
C TRP A 52 0.96 -1.70 1.83
N PRO A 53 1.12 -1.63 0.50
CA PRO A 53 2.22 -0.89 -0.12
C PRO A 53 2.16 0.62 0.15
N PHE A 54 0.98 1.22 0.28
CA PHE A 54 0.85 2.64 0.64
C PHE A 54 1.29 2.90 2.08
N VAL A 55 0.81 2.08 3.01
CA VAL A 55 1.19 2.19 4.43
C VAL A 55 2.68 1.93 4.59
N TYR A 56 3.20 0.87 3.97
CA TYR A 56 4.62 0.52 4.03
C TYR A 56 5.52 1.62 3.47
N HIS A 57 5.17 2.20 2.32
CA HIS A 57 5.94 3.29 1.75
C HIS A 57 5.93 4.54 2.64
N THR A 58 4.78 4.86 3.25
CA THR A 58 4.65 5.98 4.19
C THR A 58 5.51 5.79 5.44
N VAL A 59 5.43 4.61 6.06
CA VAL A 59 6.22 4.26 7.26
C VAL A 59 7.72 4.20 6.94
N ASN A 60 8.11 3.64 5.79
CA ASN A 60 9.51 3.68 5.36
C ASN A 60 9.97 5.09 5.03
N GLY A 61 9.11 5.95 4.48
CA GLY A 61 9.41 7.37 4.30
C GLY A 61 9.80 8.04 5.62
N VAL A 62 9.07 7.76 6.71
CA VAL A 62 9.45 8.24 8.07
C VAL A 62 10.81 7.68 8.49
N ARG A 63 11.07 6.39 8.27
CA ARG A 63 12.39 5.79 8.54
C ARG A 63 13.52 6.44 7.74
N HIS A 64 13.29 6.78 6.47
CA HIS A 64 14.24 7.54 5.66
C HIS A 64 14.49 8.93 6.24
N MET A 65 13.45 9.66 6.67
CA MET A 65 13.62 10.96 7.34
C MET A 65 14.40 10.85 8.66
N VAL A 66 14.31 9.72 9.37
CA VAL A 66 15.14 9.44 10.56
C VAL A 66 16.62 9.24 10.15
N TRP A 67 16.87 8.55 9.04
CA TRP A 67 18.21 8.40 8.49
C TRP A 67 18.82 9.71 7.98
N ASP A 68 18.01 10.62 7.42
CA ASP A 68 18.45 11.95 7.01
C ASP A 68 18.95 12.80 8.20
N ARG A 69 18.52 12.46 9.43
CA ARG A 69 19.01 13.04 10.69
C ARG A 69 20.23 12.31 11.27
N ALA A 70 20.85 11.40 10.51
CA ALA A 70 21.96 10.55 10.92
C ALA A 70 21.66 9.63 12.13
N LEU A 71 20.41 9.24 12.33
CA LEU A 71 19.99 8.30 13.38
C LEU A 71 19.83 6.88 12.83
N ALA A 72 20.03 5.86 13.67
CA ALA A 72 19.82 4.44 13.32
C ALA A 72 20.57 3.93 12.07
N LEU A 73 21.77 4.47 11.80
CA LEU A 73 22.62 4.10 10.65
C LEU A 73 23.60 2.94 10.93
N THR A 74 23.61 2.38 12.14
CA THR A 74 24.35 1.14 12.43
C THR A 74 23.62 -0.05 11.80
N ILE A 75 24.34 -1.09 11.37
CA ILE A 75 23.73 -2.32 10.83
C ILE A 75 22.59 -2.86 11.74
N PRO A 76 22.79 -3.04 13.06
CA PRO A 76 21.69 -3.46 13.93
C PRO A 76 20.53 -2.44 14.00
N GLY A 77 20.82 -1.13 13.98
CA GLY A 77 19.79 -0.09 13.94
C GLY A 77 18.94 -0.13 12.67
N VAL A 78 19.57 -0.37 11.53
CA VAL A 78 18.90 -0.54 10.23
C VAL A 78 18.00 -1.76 10.23
N TYR A 79 18.45 -2.91 10.76
CA TYR A 79 17.62 -4.12 10.88
C TYR A 79 16.44 -3.92 11.83
N ASN A 80 16.68 -3.37 13.03
CA ASN A 80 15.63 -3.15 14.02
C ASN A 80 14.54 -2.22 13.49
N THR A 81 14.92 -1.09 12.91
CA THR A 81 13.97 -0.15 12.30
C THR A 81 13.29 -0.74 11.06
N GLY A 82 13.93 -1.66 10.35
CA GLY A 82 13.34 -2.38 9.21
C GLY A 82 12.23 -3.35 9.64
N TYR A 83 12.47 -4.20 10.63
CA TYR A 83 11.44 -5.09 11.17
C TYR A 83 10.30 -4.32 11.82
N ALA A 84 10.61 -3.23 12.53
CA ALA A 84 9.60 -2.33 13.08
C ALA A 84 8.72 -1.74 11.97
N ALA A 85 9.30 -1.28 10.86
CA ALA A 85 8.55 -0.75 9.72
C ALA A 85 7.60 -1.78 9.12
N VAL A 86 8.04 -3.03 8.92
CA VAL A 86 7.18 -4.12 8.41
C VAL A 86 6.03 -4.43 9.37
N ALA A 87 6.32 -4.56 10.67
CA ALA A 87 5.31 -4.86 11.68
C ALA A 87 4.25 -3.77 11.77
N VAL A 88 4.66 -2.51 11.89
CA VAL A 88 3.76 -1.34 11.97
C VAL A 88 2.93 -1.21 10.69
N SER A 89 3.52 -1.45 9.52
CA SER A 89 2.78 -1.34 8.27
C SER A 89 1.72 -2.42 8.11
N THR A 90 2.03 -3.64 8.57
CA THR A 90 1.10 -4.77 8.50
C THR A 90 -0.07 -4.59 9.44
N THR A 91 0.16 -4.08 10.66
CA THR A 91 -0.92 -3.82 11.63
C THR A 91 -1.84 -2.70 11.16
N ILE A 92 -1.27 -1.56 10.72
CA ILE A 92 -2.06 -0.43 10.21
C ILE A 92 -2.85 -0.84 8.96
N ALA A 93 -2.23 -1.53 8.00
CA ALA A 93 -2.93 -1.98 6.79
C ALA A 93 -4.06 -2.96 7.12
N GLY A 94 -3.84 -3.89 8.05
CA GLY A 94 -4.88 -4.82 8.52
C GLY A 94 -6.06 -4.09 9.15
N LEU A 95 -5.79 -3.11 10.03
CA LEU A 95 -6.84 -2.30 10.66
C LEU A 95 -7.65 -1.50 9.63
N ILE A 96 -6.98 -0.81 8.70
CA ILE A 96 -7.68 -0.02 7.65
C ILE A 96 -8.53 -0.91 6.73
N THR A 97 -8.08 -2.14 6.47
CA THR A 97 -8.80 -3.10 5.62
C THR A 97 -10.13 -3.55 6.25
N THR A 98 -10.24 -3.52 7.58
CA THR A 98 -11.47 -3.88 8.30
C THR A 98 -12.53 -2.77 8.34
N LEU A 99 -12.21 -1.56 7.87
CA LEU A 99 -13.13 -0.43 7.79
C LEU A 99 -14.04 -0.49 6.55
#